data_AF-A0A6G4X636-F1
#
_entry.id   AF-A0A6G4X636-F1
#
_cell.length_a   1.000
_cell.length_b   1.000
_cell.length_c   1.000
_cell.angle_alpha   90.00
_cell.angle_beta   90.00
_cell.angle_gamma   90.00
#
_symmetry.space_group_name_H-M   'P 1'
#
loop_
_entity.id
_entity.type
_entity.pdbx_description
1 polymer ?
#
loop_
_entity_poly.entity_id
_entity_poly.type
_entity_poly.pdbx_seq_one_letter_code
_entity_poly.pdbx_strand_id
1 'polypeptide(L)'
;MQRMGARVFACLLSAEDGTLTSAELAERLRISPAAVSGAIRYLAQVRMVSRRRTPGSRRERYVVHEDTWYSSMINREHFLTRLAATLNSGVTALGKDTEAGRRLRETEEFMLFLQDELEGILARWEQRRAARAASS
;
A
#
# COMPACT_ATOMS: atom_id res chain seq x y z
N MET A 1 -5.63 9.46 4.35
CA MET A 1 -6.21 9.28 2.99
C MET A 1 -7.07 10.49 2.66
N GLN A 2 -6.98 11.05 1.44
CA GLN A 2 -7.86 12.15 1.00
C GLN A 2 -9.32 11.66 0.86
N ARG A 3 -10.31 12.50 1.22
CA ARG A 3 -11.74 12.12 1.32
C ARG A 3 -12.29 11.44 0.05
N MET A 4 -11.88 11.91 -1.13
CA MET A 4 -12.33 11.32 -2.39
C MET A 4 -11.68 9.95 -2.69
N GLY A 5 -10.40 9.79 -2.33
CA GLY A 5 -9.71 8.50 -2.44
C GLY A 5 -10.40 7.42 -1.61
N ALA A 6 -10.81 7.75 -0.37
CA ALA A 6 -11.54 6.84 0.50
C ALA A 6 -12.89 6.42 -0.10
N ARG A 7 -13.65 7.37 -0.67
CA ARG A 7 -14.95 7.08 -1.31
C ARG A 7 -14.81 6.18 -2.54
N VAL A 8 -13.83 6.45 -3.41
CA VAL A 8 -13.55 5.61 -4.59
C VAL A 8 -13.11 4.20 -4.17
N PHE A 9 -12.23 4.11 -3.17
CA PHE A 9 -11.77 2.83 -2.66
C PHE A 9 -12.90 1.99 -2.07
N ALA A 10 -13.75 2.58 -1.23
CA ALA A 10 -14.92 1.91 -0.68
C ALA A 10 -15.90 1.44 -1.77
N CYS A 11 -16.13 2.27 -2.80
CA CYS A 11 -17.00 1.91 -3.91
C CYS A 11 -16.48 0.71 -4.72
N LEU A 12 -15.17 0.63 -4.94
CA LEU A 12 -14.55 -0.52 -5.58
C LEU A 12 -14.64 -1.79 -4.73
N LEU A 13 -14.40 -1.69 -3.41
CA LEU A 13 -14.53 -2.82 -2.49
C LEU A 13 -15.96 -3.39 -2.42
N SER A 14 -16.96 -2.54 -2.68
CA SER A 14 -18.36 -2.92 -2.69
C SER A 14 -18.87 -3.37 -4.06
N ALA A 15 -18.01 -3.44 -5.09
CA ALA A 15 -18.40 -3.93 -6.40
C ALA A 15 -18.48 -5.47 -6.41
N GLU A 16 -19.53 -6.03 -7.02
CA GLU A 16 -19.80 -7.47 -7.05
C GLU A 16 -18.70 -8.29 -7.75
N ASP A 17 -18.14 -7.76 -8.84
CA ASP A 17 -17.01 -8.33 -9.58
C ASP A 17 -15.65 -7.75 -9.10
N GLY A 18 -15.66 -6.92 -8.05
CA GLY A 18 -14.48 -6.23 -7.52
C GLY A 18 -13.84 -5.22 -8.47
N THR A 19 -14.49 -4.88 -9.60
CA THR A 19 -13.91 -3.99 -10.61
C THR A 19 -14.88 -2.94 -11.13
N LEU A 20 -14.41 -1.72 -11.39
CA LEU A 20 -15.23 -0.64 -11.97
C LEU A 20 -14.45 0.21 -12.97
N THR A 21 -15.11 0.70 -13.99
CA THR A 21 -14.60 1.71 -14.92
C THR A 21 -14.71 3.12 -14.34
N SER A 22 -14.02 4.09 -14.96
CA SER A 22 -14.16 5.51 -14.60
C SER A 22 -15.61 6.01 -14.67
N ALA A 23 -16.38 5.52 -15.64
CA ALA A 23 -17.78 5.92 -15.84
C ALA A 23 -18.68 5.40 -14.72
N GLU A 24 -18.56 4.11 -14.38
CA GLU A 24 -19.31 3.50 -13.28
C GLU A 24 -18.97 4.16 -11.93
N LEU A 25 -17.69 4.52 -11.70
CA LEU A 25 -17.28 5.27 -10.51
C LEU A 25 -17.89 6.67 -10.46
N ALA A 26 -17.87 7.40 -11.58
CA ALA A 26 -18.46 8.73 -11.67
C ALA A 26 -19.98 8.69 -11.39
N GLU A 27 -20.66 7.70 -11.97
CA GLU A 27 -22.10 7.48 -11.81
C GLU A 27 -22.45 7.11 -10.37
N ARG A 28 -21.88 6.04 -9.83
CA ARG A 28 -22.19 5.52 -8.48
C ARG A 28 -21.91 6.56 -7.39
N LEU A 29 -20.81 7.31 -7.52
CA LEU A 29 -20.43 8.30 -6.52
C LEU A 29 -21.01 9.70 -6.78
N ARG A 30 -21.66 9.89 -7.94
CA ARG A 30 -22.17 11.19 -8.42
C ARG A 30 -21.09 12.27 -8.38
N ILE A 31 -19.95 11.96 -9.00
CA ILE A 31 -18.78 12.85 -9.06
C ILE A 31 -18.30 13.04 -10.50
N SER A 32 -17.54 14.11 -10.74
CA SER A 32 -17.02 14.40 -12.07
C SER A 32 -15.92 13.41 -12.50
N PRO A 33 -15.71 13.22 -13.82
CA PRO A 33 -14.59 12.41 -14.34
C PRO A 33 -13.21 12.89 -13.85
N ALA A 34 -13.05 14.21 -13.63
CA ALA A 34 -11.83 14.78 -13.09
C ALA A 34 -11.59 14.34 -11.63
N ALA A 35 -12.64 14.30 -10.80
CA ALA A 35 -12.55 13.84 -9.42
C ALA A 35 -12.21 12.33 -9.35
N VAL A 36 -12.79 11.52 -10.23
CA VAL A 36 -12.42 10.09 -10.39
C VAL A 36 -10.96 9.96 -10.76
N SER A 37 -10.50 10.71 -11.77
CA SER A 37 -9.13 10.66 -12.26
C SER A 37 -8.11 11.03 -11.17
N GLY A 38 -8.39 12.07 -10.39
CA GLY A 38 -7.56 12.47 -9.26
C GLY A 38 -7.51 11.41 -8.15
N ALA A 39 -8.64 10.82 -7.81
CA ALA A 39 -8.72 9.77 -6.80
C ALA A 39 -8.00 8.48 -7.24
N ILE A 40 -8.22 8.03 -8.48
CA ILE A 40 -7.53 6.88 -9.06
C ILE A 40 -6.02 7.11 -9.14
N ARG A 41 -5.58 8.32 -9.55
CA ARG A 41 -4.15 8.67 -9.58
C ARG A 41 -3.54 8.54 -8.19
N TYR A 42 -4.19 9.11 -7.17
CA TYR A 42 -3.73 9.01 -5.79
C TYR A 42 -3.69 7.55 -5.31
N LEU A 43 -4.77 6.79 -5.53
CA LEU A 43 -4.85 5.38 -5.11
C LEU A 43 -3.82 4.50 -5.83
N ALA A 44 -3.53 4.76 -7.11
CA ALA A 44 -2.47 4.09 -7.84
C ALA A 44 -1.08 4.45 -7.29
N GLN A 45 -0.85 5.73 -6.94
CA GLN A 45 0.40 6.18 -6.32
C GLN A 45 0.66 5.50 -4.97
N VAL A 46 -0.39 5.31 -4.15
CA VAL A 46 -0.29 4.55 -2.89
C VAL A 46 -0.48 3.04 -3.07
N ARG A 47 -0.51 2.55 -4.32
CA ARG A 47 -0.65 1.15 -4.74
C ARG A 47 -1.87 0.40 -4.19
N MET A 48 -2.99 1.11 -4.00
CA MET A 48 -4.26 0.52 -3.54
C MET A 48 -5.17 0.05 -4.68
N VAL A 49 -4.90 0.50 -5.92
CA VAL A 49 -5.70 0.16 -7.10
C VAL A 49 -4.78 -0.08 -8.30
N SER A 50 -5.09 -1.08 -9.13
CA SER A 50 -4.49 -1.27 -10.46
C SER A 50 -5.53 -1.17 -11.57
N ARG A 51 -5.01 -1.07 -12.80
CA ARG A 51 -5.80 -1.12 -14.03
C ARG A 51 -5.70 -2.51 -14.63
N ARG A 52 -6.82 -3.17 -14.84
CA ARG A 52 -6.94 -4.37 -15.68
C ARG A 52 -7.55 -3.98 -17.02
N ARG A 53 -7.00 -4.54 -18.09
CA ARG A 53 -7.59 -4.47 -19.43
C ARG A 53 -8.49 -5.68 -19.61
N THR A 54 -9.75 -5.45 -19.97
CA THR A 54 -10.66 -6.52 -20.38
C THR A 54 -10.32 -6.93 -21.82
N PRO A 55 -10.06 -8.22 -22.11
CA PRO A 55 -9.89 -8.69 -23.49
C PRO A 55 -11.07 -8.25 -24.36
N GLY A 56 -10.81 -7.61 -25.50
CA GLY A 56 -11.85 -7.16 -26.43
C GLY A 56 -12.50 -5.81 -26.12
N SER A 57 -12.19 -5.14 -24.99
CA SER A 57 -12.69 -3.80 -24.69
C SER A 57 -11.56 -2.78 -24.57
N ARG A 58 -11.80 -1.55 -25.07
CA ARG A 58 -10.89 -0.40 -24.88
C ARG A 58 -10.99 0.23 -23.49
N ARG A 59 -11.97 -0.17 -22.67
CA ARG A 59 -12.22 0.45 -21.37
C ARG A 59 -11.33 -0.18 -20.29
N GLU A 60 -10.54 0.64 -19.61
CA GLU A 60 -9.78 0.24 -18.43
C GLU A 60 -10.74 0.01 -17.25
N ARG A 61 -10.59 -1.12 -16.55
CA ARG A 61 -11.28 -1.39 -15.29
C ARG A 61 -10.29 -1.26 -14.14
N TYR A 62 -10.72 -0.60 -13.07
CA TYR A 62 -9.99 -0.48 -11.83
C TYR A 62 -10.35 -1.61 -10.90
N VAL A 63 -9.34 -2.22 -10.29
CA VAL A 63 -9.50 -3.28 -9.30
C VAL A 63 -8.75 -2.87 -8.05
N VAL A 64 -9.37 -3.04 -6.89
CA VAL A 64 -8.63 -2.99 -5.63
C VAL A 64 -7.76 -4.23 -5.59
N HIS A 65 -6.46 -4.08 -5.33
CA HIS A 65 -5.64 -5.26 -5.14
C HIS A 65 -6.17 -6.03 -3.93
N GLU A 66 -6.61 -7.27 -4.06
CA GLU A 66 -6.88 -8.10 -2.88
C GLU A 66 -5.61 -8.27 -2.03
N ASP A 67 -4.44 -8.12 -2.65
CA ASP A 67 -3.12 -8.05 -2.03
C ASP A 67 -2.71 -6.62 -1.58
N THR A 68 -3.64 -5.65 -1.50
CA THR A 68 -3.33 -4.24 -1.16
C THR A 68 -2.58 -4.11 0.16
N TRP A 69 -2.89 -4.93 1.16
CA TRP A 69 -2.10 -4.95 2.39
C TRP A 69 -0.66 -5.35 2.11
N TYR A 70 -0.46 -6.42 1.35
CA TYR A 70 0.86 -6.96 1.03
C TYR A 70 1.71 -5.96 0.22
N SER A 71 1.19 -5.43 -0.89
CA SER A 71 1.95 -4.50 -1.74
C SER A 71 2.20 -3.12 -1.11
N SER A 72 1.24 -2.59 -0.32
CA SER A 72 1.44 -1.34 0.41
C SER A 72 2.39 -1.53 1.60
N MET A 73 2.40 -2.69 2.25
CA MET A 73 3.35 -3.02 3.32
C MET A 73 4.76 -3.31 2.78
N ILE A 74 4.92 -3.96 1.61
CA ILE A 74 6.23 -4.11 0.94
C ILE A 74 6.86 -2.75 0.61
N ASN A 75 6.07 -1.77 0.15
CA ASN A 75 6.60 -0.41 -0.05
C ASN A 75 7.03 0.26 1.27
N ARG A 76 6.28 -0.01 2.35
CA ARG A 76 6.59 0.48 3.69
C ARG A 76 7.90 -0.14 4.18
N GLU A 77 8.09 -1.43 3.95
CA GLU A 77 9.31 -2.19 4.24
C GLU A 77 10.53 -1.54 3.56
N HIS A 78 10.49 -1.33 2.24
CA HIS A 78 11.57 -0.65 1.52
C HIS A 78 11.85 0.77 2.04
N PHE A 79 10.82 1.50 2.51
CA PHE A 79 11.02 2.79 3.14
C PHE A 79 11.76 2.68 4.48
N LEU A 80 11.37 1.71 5.33
CA LEU A 80 12.02 1.45 6.61
C LEU A 80 13.49 1.07 6.43
N THR A 81 13.80 0.18 5.47
CA THR A 81 15.18 -0.21 5.16
C THR A 81 16.05 0.99 4.75
N ARG A 82 15.53 1.85 3.87
CA ARG A 82 16.27 3.07 3.46
C ARG A 82 16.46 4.04 4.62
N LEU A 83 15.46 4.17 5.49
CA LEU A 83 15.56 5.04 6.66
C LEU A 83 16.60 4.49 7.65
N ALA A 84 16.60 3.19 7.91
CA ALA A 84 17.61 2.53 8.73
C ALA A 84 19.03 2.75 8.17
N ALA A 85 19.23 2.55 6.86
CA ALA A 85 20.52 2.82 6.21
C ALA A 85 20.96 4.31 6.34
N THR A 86 20.01 5.24 6.30
CA THR A 86 20.28 6.67 6.51
C THR A 86 20.69 6.96 7.95
N LEU A 87 20.01 6.35 8.92
CA LEU A 87 20.32 6.47 10.34
C LEU A 87 21.72 5.91 10.65
N ASN A 88 22.07 4.76 10.07
CA ASN A 88 23.41 4.17 10.18
C ASN A 88 24.51 5.13 9.71
N SER A 89 24.31 5.74 8.54
CA SER A 89 25.24 6.74 7.99
C SER A 89 25.41 7.93 8.95
N GLY A 90 24.33 8.34 9.63
CA GLY A 90 24.36 9.36 10.67
C GLY A 90 25.13 8.94 11.93
N VAL A 91 25.04 7.67 12.34
CA VAL A 91 25.84 7.11 13.45
C VAL A 91 27.32 7.15 13.11
N THR A 92 27.71 6.77 11.89
CA THR A 92 29.10 6.84 11.43
C THR A 92 29.62 8.27 11.45
N ALA A 93 28.81 9.24 10.99
CA ALA A 93 29.20 10.64 10.91
C ALA A 93 29.32 11.32 12.30
N LEU A 94 28.42 11.02 13.24
CA LEU A 94 28.38 11.66 14.56
C LEU A 94 29.26 10.96 15.60
N GLY A 95 29.86 9.81 15.26
CA GLY A 95 30.63 9.00 16.18
C GLY A 95 29.74 8.18 17.09
N LYS A 96 30.04 6.87 17.17
CA LYS A 96 29.21 5.90 17.89
C LYS A 96 29.09 6.20 19.39
N ASP A 97 30.11 6.78 20.01
CA ASP A 97 30.15 6.95 21.46
C ASP A 97 29.46 8.23 21.94
N THR A 98 29.02 9.09 21.02
CA THR A 98 28.28 10.31 21.33
C THR A 98 26.83 9.99 21.67
N GLU A 99 26.20 10.86 22.47
CA GLU A 99 24.78 10.73 22.82
C GLU A 99 23.88 10.85 21.59
N ALA A 100 24.28 11.65 20.60
CA ALA A 100 23.59 11.73 19.32
C ALA A 100 23.71 10.41 18.54
N GLY A 101 24.91 9.81 18.49
CA GLY A 101 25.14 8.51 17.85
C GLY A 101 24.35 7.37 18.52
N ARG A 102 24.22 7.36 19.86
CA ARG A 102 23.38 6.38 20.58
C ARG A 102 21.91 6.49 20.21
N ARG A 103 21.34 7.70 20.19
CA ARG A 103 19.93 7.93 19.82
C ARG A 103 19.63 7.48 18.38
N LEU A 104 20.55 7.73 17.45
CA LEU A 104 20.40 7.27 16.07
C LEU A 104 20.45 5.75 15.96
N ARG A 105 21.33 5.07 16.70
CA ARG A 105 21.38 3.60 16.74
C ARG A 105 20.10 2.99 17.29
N GLU A 106 19.61 3.50 18.42
CA GLU A 106 18.35 3.03 18.99
C GLU A 106 17.20 3.16 17.98
N THR A 107 17.16 4.28 17.25
CA THR A 107 16.16 4.50 16.21
C THR A 107 16.34 3.54 15.03
N GLU A 108 17.58 3.30 14.61
CA GLU A 108 17.90 2.34 13.54
C GLU A 108 17.45 0.92 13.91
N GLU A 109 17.83 0.45 15.10
CA GLU A 109 17.45 -0.87 15.63
C GLU A 109 15.93 -1.03 15.68
N PHE A 110 15.21 -0.01 16.14
CA PHE A 110 13.75 -0.04 16.14
C PHE A 110 13.15 -0.11 14.73
N MET A 111 13.72 0.58 13.74
CA MET A 111 13.24 0.50 12.35
C MET A 111 13.48 -0.88 11.74
N LEU A 112 14.61 -1.52 12.05
CA LEU A 112 14.93 -2.89 11.62
C LEU A 112 13.99 -3.91 12.28
N PHE A 113 13.72 -3.78 13.59
CA PHE A 113 12.75 -4.61 14.29
C PHE A 113 11.35 -4.49 13.68
N LEU A 114 10.90 -3.26 13.40
CA LEU A 114 9.60 -3.05 12.74
C LEU A 114 9.55 -3.70 11.35
N GLN A 115 10.66 -3.70 10.61
CA GLN A 115 10.72 -4.36 9.31
C GLN A 115 10.47 -5.88 9.44
N ASP A 116 11.22 -6.54 10.32
CA ASP A 116 11.13 -8.00 10.54
C ASP A 116 9.73 -8.42 11.00
N GLU A 117 9.13 -7.69 11.94
CA GLU A 117 7.77 -7.96 12.42
C GLU A 117 6.71 -7.80 11.32
N LEU A 118 6.86 -6.80 10.45
CA LEU A 118 5.94 -6.60 9.33
C LEU A 118 6.02 -7.75 8.32
N GLU A 119 7.23 -8.22 7.99
CA GLU A 119 7.42 -9.41 7.13
C GLU A 119 6.73 -10.64 7.74
N GLY A 120 6.94 -10.89 9.03
CA GLY A 120 6.31 -12.00 9.74
C GLY A 120 4.78 -11.92 9.79
N ILE A 121 4.21 -10.73 10.00
CA ILE A 121 2.75 -10.50 9.99
C ILE A 121 2.18 -10.83 8.60
N LEU A 122 2.83 -10.38 7.52
CA LEU A 122 2.39 -10.62 6.16
C LEU A 122 2.40 -12.11 5.81
N ALA A 123 3.48 -12.82 6.13
CA ALA A 123 3.58 -14.26 5.89
C ALA A 123 2.45 -15.03 6.61
N ARG A 124 2.15 -14.68 7.87
CA ARG A 124 1.03 -15.30 8.62
C ARG A 124 -0.34 -15.01 8.00
N TRP A 125 -0.53 -13.82 7.45
CA TRP A 125 -1.77 -13.47 6.75
C TRP A 125 -1.97 -14.31 5.49
N GLU A 126 -0.92 -14.49 4.68
CA GLU A 126 -0.98 -15.32 3.49
C GLU A 126 -1.29 -16.78 3.79
N GLN A 127 -0.65 -17.35 4.81
CA GLN A 127 -0.94 -18.70 5.29
C GLN A 127 -2.41 -18.85 5.70
N ARG A 128 -2.97 -17.86 6.42
CA ARG A 128 -4.37 -17.85 6.81
C ARG A 128 -5.32 -17.75 5.61
N ARG A 129 -4.98 -16.98 4.57
CA ARG A 129 -5.78 -16.94 3.32
C ARG A 129 -5.75 -18.29 2.59
N ALA A 130 -4.57 -18.88 2.42
CA ALA A 130 -4.43 -20.17 1.74
C ALA A 130 -5.22 -21.28 2.45
N ALA A 131 -5.18 -21.33 3.79
CA ALA A 131 -5.97 -22.30 4.57
C ALA A 131 -7.48 -22.13 4.38
N ARG A 132 -7.99 -20.89 4.28
CA ARG A 132 -9.41 -20.63 4.01
C ARG A 132 -9.83 -21.07 2.62
N ALA A 133 -9.01 -20.78 1.61
CA ALA A 133 -9.28 -21.18 0.24
C ALA A 133 -9.29 -22.70 0.06
N ALA A 134 -8.45 -23.44 0.79
CA ALA A 134 -8.43 -24.91 0.77
C ALA A 134 -9.61 -25.56 1.52
N SER A 135 -10.34 -24.80 2.34
CA SER A 135 -11.48 -25.27 3.14
C SER A 135 -12.84 -24.88 2.56
N SER A 136 -12.85 -24.19 1.41
CA SER A 136 -14.05 -23.72 0.68
C SER A 136 -14.20 -24.48 -0.63
#